data_AF-A0AAE9A5P2-F1
#
_entry.id   AF-A0AAE9A5P2-F1
#
_cell.length_a   1.000
_cell.length_b   1.000
_cell.length_c   1.000
_cell.angle_alpha   90.00
_cell.angle_beta   90.00
_cell.angle_gamma   90.00
#
_symmetry.space_group_name_H-M   'P 1'
#
loop_
_entity.id
_entity.type
_entity.pdbx_description
1 polymer ?
#
loop_
_entity_poly.entity_id
_entity_poly.type
_entity_poly.pdbx_seq_one_letter_code
_entity_poly.pdbx_strand_id
1 'polypeptide(L)'
;MMILKRDGSSWKYSSRGWTSVFEPISKCTFDEAVGNTESKPFADPSPARVVSLGIVDSLLTKPAFLPQAVPEQFLETLHSLHSHPPAFFVGTFISYLMRFNAETKEKLEAALKAIPFDQGPVVGLQIRRTDKVGTEAAFHALKEYMEWTEIWFKVEEKRLGKALERKVFIASDDPTVVPEAQKDYPNYKVYGSTEIAKTAQLNNRYTDASLMGVITDIYILSKVDYLVCTFSSQVCRMGYELRQPSGSDDGSKFHSLDDIYYFGGQQAHEVVAIEDHVAQNNQEIDLKVGDKVGIAGNHWNGYSKGTNRRTYKEGVFPSYKVVNDWRRFNFEALLD
;
A
#
# COMPACT_ATOMS: atom_id res chain seq x y z
N MET A 1 7.99 22.96 5.36
CA MET A 1 8.84 22.40 4.28
C MET A 1 9.50 21.11 4.77
N MET A 2 9.46 20.03 3.98
CA MET A 2 10.15 18.77 4.28
C MET A 2 11.47 18.69 3.51
N ILE A 3 12.54 18.22 4.17
CA ILE A 3 13.87 18.04 3.57
C ILE A 3 14.48 16.75 4.10
N LEU A 4 15.11 15.97 3.22
CA LEU A 4 15.92 14.82 3.62
C LEU A 4 17.29 15.27 4.10
N LYS A 5 17.75 14.68 5.21
CA LYS A 5 19.10 14.93 5.72
C LYS A 5 20.13 14.56 4.64
N ARG A 6 20.75 15.58 4.04
CA ARG A 6 21.75 15.47 2.97
C ARG A 6 21.33 14.47 1.88
N ASP A 7 20.09 14.59 1.40
CA ASP A 7 19.49 13.76 0.35
C ASP A 7 19.64 12.25 0.57
N GLY A 8 19.66 11.81 1.83
CA GLY A 8 19.76 10.38 2.15
C GLY A 8 21.12 9.78 1.79
N SER A 9 22.22 10.52 1.90
CA SER A 9 23.58 10.02 1.62
C SER A 9 24.02 8.80 2.44
N SER A 10 23.27 8.42 3.48
CA SER A 10 23.46 7.20 4.28
C SER A 10 22.54 6.05 3.88
N TRP A 11 21.84 6.16 2.75
CA TRP A 11 20.88 5.16 2.31
C TRP A 11 21.57 3.85 1.91
N LYS A 12 21.04 2.73 2.43
CA LYS A 12 21.61 1.40 2.20
C LYS A 12 21.43 0.90 0.77
N TYR A 13 20.37 1.33 0.07
CA TYR A 13 20.09 0.85 -1.28
C TYR A 13 20.96 1.52 -2.34
N SER A 14 21.33 2.78 -2.13
CA SER A 14 22.20 3.51 -3.06
C SER A 14 23.10 4.48 -2.30
N SER A 15 24.41 4.37 -2.52
CA SER A 15 25.40 5.33 -2.00
C SER A 15 25.28 6.72 -2.62
N ARG A 16 24.58 6.82 -3.77
CA ARG A 16 24.22 8.10 -4.42
C ARG A 16 23.01 8.78 -3.75
N GLY A 17 22.43 8.17 -2.72
CA GLY A 17 21.30 8.73 -1.99
C GLY A 17 20.00 8.75 -2.80
N TRP A 18 19.08 9.62 -2.39
CA TRP A 18 17.72 9.75 -2.93
C TRP A 18 17.70 10.05 -4.44
N THR A 19 18.58 10.96 -4.88
CA THR A 19 18.61 11.45 -6.26
C THR A 19 19.19 10.43 -7.26
N SER A 20 19.65 9.27 -6.78
CA SER A 20 20.02 8.13 -7.63
C SER A 20 18.86 7.68 -8.53
N VAL A 21 17.61 7.82 -8.05
CA VAL A 21 16.39 7.35 -8.73
C VAL A 21 15.27 8.39 -8.78
N PHE A 22 15.19 9.28 -7.78
CA PHE A 22 14.11 10.26 -7.65
C PHE A 22 14.58 11.69 -7.90
N GLU A 23 13.64 12.59 -8.15
CA GLU A 23 13.87 14.03 -8.11
C GLU A 23 14.04 14.51 -6.65
N PRO A 24 14.75 15.63 -6.42
CA PRO A 24 14.80 16.26 -5.11
C PRO A 24 13.39 16.55 -4.54
N ILE A 25 13.21 16.35 -3.24
CA ILE A 25 11.92 16.59 -2.55
C ILE A 25 11.60 18.08 -2.45
N SER A 26 12.62 18.93 -2.42
CA SER A 26 12.48 20.38 -2.39
C SER A 26 13.45 21.02 -3.36
N LYS A 27 13.17 22.26 -3.77
CA LYS A 27 14.10 23.11 -4.51
C LYS A 27 15.26 23.59 -3.63
N CYS A 28 15.07 23.59 -2.30
CA CYS A 28 16.11 23.96 -1.34
C CYS A 28 16.90 22.72 -0.93
N THR A 29 18.22 22.85 -0.93
CA THR A 29 19.13 21.86 -0.35
C THR A 29 19.04 21.84 1.18
N PHE A 30 19.57 20.78 1.79
CA PHE A 30 19.68 20.69 3.25
C PHE A 30 20.46 21.88 3.83
N ASP A 31 21.58 22.25 3.21
CA ASP A 31 22.45 23.31 3.74
C ASP A 31 21.82 24.71 3.58
N GLU A 32 21.06 24.96 2.51
CA GLU A 32 20.32 26.23 2.34
C GLU A 32 19.19 26.41 3.36
N ALA A 33 18.45 25.33 3.63
CA ALA A 33 17.27 25.42 4.49
C ALA A 33 17.60 25.27 5.98
N VAL A 34 18.54 24.41 6.33
CA VAL A 34 18.94 24.16 7.73
C VAL A 34 20.09 25.07 8.12
N GLY A 35 21.09 25.24 7.25
CA GLY A 35 22.30 26.02 7.53
C GLY A 35 22.95 25.59 8.85
N ASN A 36 23.31 26.58 9.67
CA ASN A 36 23.90 26.36 11.00
C ASN A 36 22.85 26.25 12.13
N THR A 37 21.55 26.17 11.80
CA THR A 37 20.51 26.09 12.84
C THR A 37 20.53 24.72 13.49
N GLU A 38 20.56 24.71 14.82
CA GLU A 38 20.46 23.48 15.60
C GLU A 38 19.09 22.82 15.38
N SER A 39 19.09 21.54 15.01
CA SER A 39 17.87 20.78 14.87
C SER A 39 17.39 20.26 16.23
N LYS A 40 16.12 20.51 16.58
CA LYS A 40 15.49 19.98 17.80
C LYS A 40 14.67 18.73 17.48
N PRO A 41 14.50 17.78 18.42
CA PRO A 41 13.57 16.66 18.21
C PRO A 41 12.16 17.14 17.89
N PHE A 42 11.43 16.38 17.07
CA PHE A 42 10.05 16.69 16.74
C PHE A 42 9.17 16.77 18.00
N ALA A 43 8.40 17.85 18.09
CA ALA A 43 7.35 18.08 19.06
C ALA A 43 6.22 18.86 18.38
N ASP A 44 4.99 18.66 18.82
CA ASP A 44 3.81 19.34 18.30
C ASP A 44 2.95 19.88 19.46
N PRO A 45 2.81 21.21 19.62
CA PRO A 45 3.47 22.26 18.84
C PRO A 45 4.97 22.39 19.16
N SER A 46 5.75 22.96 18.23
CA SER A 46 7.17 23.26 18.45
C SER A 46 7.50 24.72 18.06
N PRO A 47 8.20 25.48 18.91
CA PRO A 47 8.68 26.82 18.56
C PRO A 47 9.97 26.79 17.71
N ALA A 48 10.57 25.61 17.50
CA ALA A 48 11.83 25.48 16.77
C ALA A 48 11.62 25.58 15.27
N ARG A 49 12.47 26.37 14.59
CA ARG A 49 12.47 26.52 13.13
C ARG A 49 12.78 25.21 12.39
N VAL A 50 13.67 24.39 12.94
CA VAL A 50 14.11 23.12 12.34
C VAL A 50 13.90 22.01 13.35
N VAL A 51 13.03 21.07 13.00
CA VAL A 51 12.76 19.86 13.80
C VAL A 51 13.25 18.61 13.07
N SER A 52 13.83 17.67 13.81
CA SER A 52 14.20 16.34 13.32
C SER A 52 13.10 15.36 13.71
N LEU A 53 12.43 14.83 12.69
CA LEU A 53 11.44 13.78 12.86
C LEU A 53 12.14 12.41 12.87
N GLY A 54 12.01 11.69 13.99
CA GLY A 54 12.47 10.31 14.12
C GLY A 54 11.53 9.32 13.42
N ILE A 55 11.87 8.03 13.47
CA ILE A 55 10.95 6.97 13.03
C ILE A 55 9.70 6.95 13.91
N VAL A 56 8.57 6.52 13.34
CA VAL A 56 7.26 6.55 14.02
C VAL A 56 7.25 5.80 15.35
N ASP A 57 8.00 4.69 15.44
CA ASP A 57 8.16 3.87 16.64
C ASP A 57 8.87 4.59 17.80
N SER A 58 9.65 5.62 17.48
CA SER A 58 10.41 6.43 18.45
C SER A 58 9.71 7.74 18.82
N LEU A 59 8.53 8.02 18.26
CA LEU A 59 7.78 9.23 18.60
C LEU A 59 7.13 9.08 19.98
N LEU A 60 7.49 9.97 20.90
CA LEU A 60 6.92 10.01 22.26
C LEU A 60 5.43 10.37 22.22
N THR A 61 5.07 11.34 21.40
CA THR A 61 3.68 11.77 21.19
C THR A 61 3.34 11.59 19.72
N LYS A 62 2.34 10.75 19.44
CA LYS A 62 1.85 10.53 18.09
C LYS A 62 1.00 11.73 17.64
N PRO A 63 1.34 12.39 16.53
CA PRO A 63 0.56 13.53 16.05
C PRO A 63 -0.82 13.11 15.51
N ALA A 64 -1.75 14.07 15.45
CA ALA A 64 -3.10 13.84 14.95
C ALA A 64 -3.15 13.50 13.45
N PHE A 65 -2.14 13.93 12.69
CA PHE A 65 -2.02 13.77 11.24
C PHE A 65 -1.38 12.44 10.79
N LEU A 66 -1.29 11.44 11.68
CA LEU A 66 -0.89 10.09 11.27
C LEU A 66 -2.03 9.39 10.50
N PRO A 67 -1.73 8.54 9.51
CA PRO A 67 -2.73 7.66 8.91
C PRO A 67 -3.50 6.86 9.99
N GLN A 68 -4.74 6.47 9.77
CA GLN A 68 -5.56 6.70 8.58
C GLN A 68 -6.33 8.03 8.62
N ALA A 69 -5.82 9.03 9.35
CA ALA A 69 -6.46 10.33 9.40
C ALA A 69 -6.34 11.07 8.04
N VAL A 70 -7.43 11.75 7.65
CA VAL A 70 -7.54 12.56 6.43
C VAL A 70 -7.84 14.01 6.82
N PRO A 71 -7.37 15.02 6.07
CA PRO A 71 -7.76 16.40 6.33
C PRO A 71 -9.28 16.59 6.29
N GLU A 72 -9.84 17.20 7.34
CA GLU A 72 -11.28 17.43 7.45
C GLU A 72 -11.84 18.22 6.26
N GLN A 73 -11.05 19.15 5.73
CA GLN A 73 -11.36 19.98 4.57
C GLN A 73 -11.75 19.19 3.31
N PHE A 74 -11.22 17.97 3.16
CA PHE A 74 -11.45 17.16 1.95
C PHE A 74 -12.14 15.83 2.24
N LEU A 75 -12.33 15.44 3.50
CA LEU A 75 -12.83 14.11 3.82
C LEU A 75 -14.20 13.84 3.20
N GLU A 76 -15.16 14.77 3.31
CA GLU A 76 -16.51 14.58 2.73
C GLU A 76 -16.49 14.46 1.21
N THR A 77 -15.74 15.33 0.54
CA THR A 77 -15.57 15.30 -0.92
C THR A 77 -14.87 14.02 -1.35
N LEU A 78 -13.80 13.63 -0.66
CA LEU A 78 -13.03 12.43 -0.99
C LEU A 78 -13.83 11.15 -0.72
N HIS A 79 -14.60 11.11 0.38
CA HIS A 79 -15.51 10.00 0.67
C HIS A 79 -16.57 9.82 -0.42
N SER A 80 -17.01 10.92 -1.05
CA SER A 80 -17.98 10.87 -2.16
C SER A 80 -17.37 10.42 -3.49
N LEU A 81 -16.04 10.56 -3.66
CA LEU A 81 -15.35 10.34 -4.93
C LEU A 81 -14.46 9.09 -4.94
N HIS A 82 -14.10 8.56 -3.77
CA HIS A 82 -13.09 7.52 -3.63
C HIS A 82 -13.49 6.52 -2.54
N SER A 83 -13.47 5.23 -2.90
CA SER A 83 -13.86 4.13 -2.02
C SER A 83 -12.91 3.90 -0.83
N HIS A 84 -11.73 4.53 -0.85
CA HIS A 84 -10.78 4.47 0.26
C HIS A 84 -10.00 5.79 0.48
N PRO A 85 -10.59 6.78 1.18
CA PRO A 85 -10.00 8.11 1.38
C PRO A 85 -8.59 8.13 2.01
N PRO A 86 -8.27 7.32 3.04
CA PRO A 86 -6.94 7.33 3.64
C PRO A 86 -5.83 6.89 2.68
N ALA A 87 -6.05 5.84 1.89
CA ALA A 87 -5.06 5.38 0.91
C ALA A 87 -4.88 6.37 -0.24
N PHE A 88 -5.94 7.07 -0.65
CA PHE A 88 -5.82 8.18 -1.58
C PHE A 88 -4.92 9.28 -1.02
N PHE A 89 -5.19 9.72 0.21
CA PHE A 89 -4.40 10.78 0.84
C PHE A 89 -2.92 10.38 0.97
N VAL A 90 -2.62 9.19 1.49
CA VAL A 90 -1.24 8.64 1.53
C VAL A 90 -0.63 8.55 0.12
N GLY A 91 -1.40 8.07 -0.84
CA GLY A 91 -1.00 7.96 -2.25
C GLY A 91 -0.50 9.28 -2.84
N THR A 92 -1.11 10.42 -2.49
CA THR A 92 -0.64 11.74 -2.96
C THR A 92 0.79 12.06 -2.51
N PHE A 93 1.15 11.74 -1.26
CA PHE A 93 2.53 11.94 -0.76
C PHE A 93 3.50 10.99 -1.45
N ILE A 94 3.11 9.73 -1.60
CA ILE A 94 3.97 8.74 -2.25
C ILE A 94 4.19 9.09 -3.73
N SER A 95 3.16 9.55 -4.45
CA SER A 95 3.33 10.04 -5.83
C SER A 95 4.24 11.26 -5.92
N TYR A 96 4.20 12.18 -4.95
CA TYR A 96 5.13 13.32 -4.89
C TYR A 96 6.57 12.87 -4.62
N LEU A 97 6.76 11.95 -3.68
CA LEU A 97 8.07 11.40 -3.33
C LEU A 97 8.64 10.61 -4.51
N MET A 98 7.82 9.80 -5.18
CA MET A 98 8.25 8.95 -6.29
C MET A 98 8.22 9.67 -7.65
N ARG A 99 8.51 10.98 -7.68
CA ARG A 99 8.88 11.64 -8.94
C ARG A 99 10.24 11.12 -9.38
N PHE A 100 10.26 10.35 -10.45
CA PHE A 100 11.48 9.73 -10.97
C PHE A 100 12.34 10.73 -11.74
N ASN A 101 13.65 10.62 -11.61
CA ASN A 101 14.57 11.34 -12.49
C ASN A 101 14.45 10.85 -13.95
N ALA A 102 14.99 11.61 -14.90
CA ALA A 102 14.81 11.34 -16.33
C ALA A 102 15.27 9.92 -16.75
N GLU A 103 16.45 9.49 -16.27
CA GLU A 103 16.99 8.15 -16.57
C GLU A 103 16.10 7.02 -16.03
N THR A 104 15.62 7.16 -14.79
CA THR A 104 14.75 6.18 -14.15
C THR A 104 13.41 6.13 -14.85
N LYS A 105 12.83 7.29 -15.17
CA LYS A 105 11.56 7.38 -15.89
C LYS A 105 11.61 6.68 -17.25
N GLU A 106 12.67 6.88 -18.02
CA GLU A 106 12.85 6.21 -19.32
C GLU A 106 12.86 4.69 -19.18
N LYS A 107 13.60 4.15 -18.20
CA LYS A 107 13.65 2.71 -17.92
C LYS A 107 12.28 2.15 -17.52
N LEU A 108 11.54 2.87 -16.68
CA LEU A 108 10.22 2.47 -16.22
C LEU A 108 9.19 2.49 -17.35
N GLU A 109 9.21 3.52 -18.20
CA GLU A 109 8.33 3.58 -19.37
C GLU A 109 8.66 2.49 -20.40
N ALA A 110 9.94 2.15 -20.58
CA ALA A 110 10.34 1.03 -21.43
C ALA A 110 9.85 -0.32 -20.87
N ALA A 111 9.98 -0.54 -19.55
CA ALA A 111 9.47 -1.74 -18.89
C ALA A 111 7.94 -1.85 -19.01
N LEU A 112 7.22 -0.74 -18.83
CA LEU A 112 5.77 -0.71 -18.95
C LEU A 112 5.29 -1.02 -20.39
N LYS A 113 5.98 -0.49 -21.41
CA LYS A 113 5.67 -0.74 -22.83
C LYS A 113 5.84 -2.21 -23.24
N ALA A 114 6.61 -2.99 -22.51
CA ALA A 114 6.77 -4.43 -22.76
C ALA A 114 5.51 -5.23 -22.39
N ILE A 115 4.56 -4.63 -21.67
CA ILE A 115 3.31 -5.26 -21.25
C ILE A 115 2.16 -4.63 -22.05
N PRO A 116 1.31 -5.44 -22.72
CA PRO A 116 0.29 -4.92 -23.63
C PRO A 116 -0.98 -4.50 -22.87
N PHE A 117 -0.89 -3.43 -22.09
CA PHE A 117 -2.03 -2.81 -21.37
C PHE A 117 -3.10 -2.26 -22.33
N ASP A 118 -2.74 -1.95 -23.57
CA ASP A 118 -3.64 -1.50 -24.64
C ASP A 118 -4.50 -2.65 -25.22
N GLN A 119 -4.08 -3.90 -25.06
CA GLN A 119 -4.76 -5.09 -25.59
C GLN A 119 -5.65 -5.77 -24.53
N GLY A 120 -6.23 -5.01 -23.61
CA GLY A 120 -7.10 -5.51 -22.54
C GLY A 120 -6.43 -5.56 -21.17
N PRO A 121 -7.15 -6.01 -20.13
CA PRO A 121 -6.70 -5.86 -18.76
C PRO A 121 -5.56 -6.78 -18.37
N VAL A 122 -4.76 -6.34 -17.40
CA VAL A 122 -3.68 -7.09 -16.76
C VAL A 122 -3.92 -7.11 -15.26
N VAL A 123 -3.86 -8.29 -14.63
CA VAL A 123 -3.90 -8.42 -13.16
C VAL A 123 -2.47 -8.47 -12.61
N GLY A 124 -2.16 -7.65 -11.62
CA GLY A 124 -0.85 -7.67 -10.95
C GLY A 124 -0.85 -8.58 -9.74
N LEU A 125 0.15 -9.45 -9.65
CA LEU A 125 0.37 -10.35 -8.53
C LEU A 125 1.65 -9.92 -7.81
N GLN A 126 1.55 -9.60 -6.52
CA GLN A 126 2.72 -9.41 -5.68
C GLN A 126 2.83 -10.59 -4.73
N ILE A 127 3.77 -11.49 -5.03
CA ILE A 127 3.97 -12.75 -4.32
C ILE A 127 5.25 -12.65 -3.49
N ARG A 128 5.12 -12.72 -2.17
CA ARG A 128 6.26 -12.65 -1.23
C ARG A 128 6.48 -14.02 -0.59
N ARG A 129 7.61 -14.69 -0.88
CA ARG A 129 7.87 -16.06 -0.42
C ARG A 129 9.12 -16.25 0.46
N THR A 130 10.08 -15.31 0.47
CA THR A 130 11.38 -15.56 1.13
C THR A 130 11.35 -15.34 2.66
N ASP A 131 12.06 -14.32 3.16
CA ASP A 131 12.39 -14.05 4.57
C ASP A 131 11.19 -13.72 5.48
N LYS A 132 10.01 -13.60 4.90
CA LYS A 132 8.77 -13.19 5.58
C LYS A 132 7.91 -14.39 5.99
N VAL A 133 8.11 -15.56 5.37
CA VAL A 133 7.35 -16.77 5.69
C VAL A 133 7.76 -17.27 7.07
N GLY A 134 6.82 -17.27 8.01
CA GLY A 134 7.02 -17.76 9.39
C GLY A 134 7.48 -16.70 10.40
N THR A 135 7.73 -15.46 9.98
CA THR A 135 8.04 -14.32 10.87
C THR A 135 6.98 -13.22 10.81
N GLU A 136 6.59 -12.82 9.60
CA GLU A 136 5.70 -11.68 9.37
C GLU A 136 4.46 -12.04 8.54
N ALA A 137 4.52 -13.10 7.73
CA ALA A 137 3.41 -13.55 6.90
C ALA A 137 3.37 -15.07 6.76
N ALA A 138 2.21 -15.61 6.36
CA ALA A 138 2.07 -17.02 6.00
C ALA A 138 2.60 -17.27 4.58
N PHE A 139 2.97 -18.52 4.29
CA PHE A 139 3.22 -18.94 2.92
C PHE A 139 1.88 -19.08 2.19
N HIS A 140 1.76 -18.38 1.05
CA HIS A 140 0.63 -18.52 0.14
C HIS A 140 1.11 -19.12 -1.19
N ALA A 141 0.51 -20.22 -1.61
CA ALA A 141 0.85 -20.88 -2.88
C ALA A 141 0.37 -20.02 -4.06
N LEU A 142 1.04 -20.12 -5.22
CA LEU A 142 0.64 -19.39 -6.44
C LEU A 142 -0.84 -19.60 -6.78
N LYS A 143 -1.34 -20.82 -6.56
CA LYS A 143 -2.74 -21.19 -6.80
C LYS A 143 -3.74 -20.25 -6.14
N GLU A 144 -3.49 -19.81 -4.92
CA GLU A 144 -4.41 -18.94 -4.19
C GLU A 144 -4.53 -17.56 -4.86
N TYR A 145 -3.41 -16.98 -5.29
CA TYR A 145 -3.40 -15.73 -6.06
C TYR A 145 -4.14 -15.89 -7.41
N MET A 146 -3.91 -17.01 -8.09
CA MET A 146 -4.53 -17.30 -9.38
C MET A 146 -6.04 -17.57 -9.28
N GLU A 147 -6.51 -18.16 -8.18
CA GLU A 147 -7.95 -18.35 -7.92
C GLU A 147 -8.68 -17.00 -7.87
N TRP A 148 -8.17 -16.03 -7.11
CA TRP A 148 -8.73 -14.67 -7.06
C TRP A 148 -8.59 -13.90 -8.36
N THR A 149 -7.49 -14.13 -9.08
CA THR A 149 -7.28 -13.57 -10.43
C THR A 149 -8.34 -14.06 -11.43
N GLU A 150 -8.60 -15.38 -11.47
CA GLU A 150 -9.60 -15.95 -12.36
C GLU A 150 -11.02 -15.51 -11.98
N ILE A 151 -11.32 -15.38 -10.67
CA ILE A 151 -12.59 -14.81 -10.20
C ILE A 151 -12.77 -13.40 -10.76
N TRP A 152 -11.74 -12.55 -10.66
CA TRP A 152 -11.80 -11.19 -11.18
C TRP A 152 -12.04 -11.17 -12.69
N PHE A 153 -11.28 -11.94 -13.48
CA PHE A 153 -11.47 -12.03 -14.93
C PHE A 153 -12.91 -12.45 -15.28
N LYS A 154 -13.48 -13.46 -14.62
CA LYS A 154 -14.86 -13.92 -14.88
C LYS A 154 -15.90 -12.85 -14.56
N VAL A 155 -15.73 -12.11 -13.47
CA VAL A 155 -16.61 -10.98 -13.13
C VAL A 155 -16.50 -9.89 -14.18
N GLU A 156 -15.29 -9.57 -14.62
CA GLU A 156 -15.03 -8.52 -15.60
C GLU A 156 -15.53 -8.88 -16.99
N GLU A 157 -15.39 -10.13 -17.42
CA GLU A 157 -16.00 -10.66 -18.66
C GLU A 157 -17.51 -10.51 -18.66
N LYS A 158 -18.15 -10.85 -17.52
CA LYS A 158 -19.60 -10.68 -17.36
C LYS A 158 -20.01 -9.21 -17.40
N ARG A 159 -19.22 -8.32 -16.78
CA ARG A 159 -19.46 -6.88 -16.77
C ARG A 159 -19.34 -6.27 -18.17
N LEU A 160 -18.35 -6.71 -18.95
CA LEU A 160 -18.07 -6.19 -20.29
C LEU A 160 -18.84 -6.90 -21.41
N GLY A 161 -19.44 -8.06 -21.12
CA GLY A 161 -20.17 -8.86 -22.10
C GLY A 161 -19.29 -9.47 -23.19
N LYS A 162 -17.98 -9.65 -22.95
CA LYS A 162 -17.02 -10.22 -23.90
C LYS A 162 -15.96 -11.06 -23.19
N ALA A 163 -15.40 -12.02 -23.91
CA ALA A 163 -14.26 -12.79 -23.42
C ALA A 163 -13.01 -11.90 -23.30
N LEU A 164 -12.21 -12.15 -22.27
CA LEU A 164 -10.96 -11.45 -22.00
C LEU A 164 -9.77 -12.38 -22.08
N GLU A 165 -8.68 -11.90 -22.67
CA GLU A 165 -7.42 -12.62 -22.60
C GLU A 165 -6.86 -12.55 -21.17
N ARG A 166 -6.43 -13.70 -20.65
CA ARG A 166 -5.86 -13.83 -19.32
C ARG A 166 -4.42 -13.31 -19.34
N LYS A 167 -4.16 -12.18 -18.68
CA LYS A 167 -2.83 -11.57 -18.58
C LYS A 167 -2.50 -11.26 -17.13
N VAL A 168 -1.33 -11.70 -16.68
CA VAL A 168 -0.84 -11.41 -15.33
C VAL A 168 0.56 -10.83 -15.37
N PHE A 169 0.81 -9.83 -14.53
CA PHE A 169 2.16 -9.38 -14.19
C PHE A 169 2.51 -9.88 -12.80
N ILE A 170 3.68 -10.52 -12.64
CA ILE A 170 4.12 -11.09 -11.37
C ILE A 170 5.37 -10.37 -10.88
N ALA A 171 5.24 -9.73 -9.71
CA ALA A 171 6.34 -9.22 -8.90
C ALA A 171 6.60 -10.18 -7.74
N SER A 172 7.81 -10.73 -7.66
CA SER A 172 8.16 -11.75 -6.66
C SER A 172 9.61 -11.65 -6.23
N ASP A 173 9.89 -12.01 -4.97
CA ASP A 173 11.25 -12.23 -4.47
C ASP A 173 11.74 -13.67 -4.63
N ASP A 174 10.87 -14.57 -5.12
CA ASP A 174 11.17 -15.94 -5.48
C ASP A 174 11.22 -16.08 -7.01
N PRO A 175 12.38 -16.39 -7.61
CA PRO A 175 12.56 -16.48 -9.05
C PRO A 175 11.90 -17.70 -9.68
N THR A 176 11.36 -18.64 -8.89
CA THR A 176 10.69 -19.83 -9.39
C THR A 176 9.21 -19.59 -9.75
N VAL A 177 8.60 -18.52 -9.23
CA VAL A 177 7.16 -18.24 -9.37
C VAL A 177 6.75 -17.97 -10.81
N VAL A 178 7.55 -17.20 -11.57
CA VAL A 178 7.22 -16.90 -12.98
C VAL A 178 7.26 -18.17 -13.84
N PRO A 179 8.31 -19.01 -13.80
CA PRO A 179 8.31 -20.32 -14.45
C PRO A 179 7.18 -21.25 -13.99
N GLU A 180 6.87 -21.28 -12.69
CA GLU A 180 5.75 -22.04 -12.12
C GLU A 180 4.43 -21.61 -12.77
N ALA A 181 4.16 -20.30 -12.84
CA ALA A 181 2.95 -19.75 -13.45
C ALA A 181 2.83 -20.08 -14.94
N GLN A 182 3.92 -19.94 -15.70
CA GLN A 182 3.93 -20.27 -17.13
C GLN A 182 3.64 -21.74 -17.41
N LYS A 183 4.11 -22.63 -16.53
CA LYS A 183 3.91 -24.07 -16.64
C LYS A 183 2.49 -24.49 -16.23
N ASP A 184 2.03 -24.01 -15.08
CA ASP A 184 0.80 -24.50 -14.46
C ASP A 184 -0.46 -23.79 -14.99
N TYR A 185 -0.31 -22.61 -15.59
CA TYR A 185 -1.40 -21.81 -16.18
C TYR A 185 -1.10 -21.45 -17.65
N PRO A 186 -1.04 -22.44 -18.57
CA PRO A 186 -0.63 -22.22 -19.96
C PRO A 186 -1.60 -21.35 -20.77
N ASN A 187 -2.83 -21.14 -20.28
CA ASN A 187 -3.82 -20.25 -20.86
C ASN A 187 -3.65 -18.77 -20.45
N TYR A 188 -2.71 -18.48 -19.53
CA TYR A 188 -2.36 -17.13 -19.12
C TYR A 188 -1.10 -16.64 -19.86
N LYS A 189 -1.12 -15.39 -20.31
CA LYS A 189 0.10 -14.67 -20.65
C LYS A 189 0.72 -14.12 -19.37
N VAL A 190 1.89 -14.65 -19.02
CA VAL A 190 2.60 -14.29 -17.78
C VAL A 190 3.75 -13.34 -18.10
N TYR A 191 3.70 -12.16 -17.48
CA TYR A 191 4.76 -11.15 -17.49
C TYR A 191 5.44 -11.09 -16.12
N GLY A 192 6.75 -10.90 -16.10
CA GLY A 192 7.53 -10.83 -14.85
C GLY A 192 9.00 -11.15 -15.12
N SER A 193 9.91 -10.61 -14.30
CA SER A 193 11.35 -10.80 -14.49
C SER A 193 11.93 -11.74 -13.44
N THR A 194 12.42 -12.89 -13.88
CA THR A 194 13.16 -13.82 -13.02
C THR A 194 14.49 -13.22 -12.55
N GLU A 195 15.08 -12.30 -13.31
CA GLU A 195 16.30 -11.60 -12.94
C GLU A 195 16.06 -10.62 -11.79
N ILE A 196 14.98 -9.84 -11.86
CA ILE A 196 14.56 -8.93 -10.77
C ILE A 196 14.27 -9.75 -9.50
N ALA A 197 13.58 -10.88 -9.64
CA ALA A 197 13.31 -11.76 -8.49
C ALA A 197 14.60 -12.29 -7.84
N LYS A 198 15.64 -12.64 -8.64
CA LYS A 198 16.96 -13.05 -8.11
C LYS A 198 17.68 -11.94 -7.36
N THR A 199 17.57 -10.68 -7.80
CA THR A 199 18.23 -9.54 -7.14
C THR A 199 17.49 -9.06 -5.90
N ALA A 200 16.20 -9.41 -5.75
CA ALA A 200 15.39 -9.11 -4.56
C ALA A 200 15.69 -10.02 -3.34
N GLN A 201 16.38 -11.14 -3.55
CA GLN A 201 16.81 -12.04 -2.48
C GLN A 201 17.81 -11.37 -1.53
N LEU A 202 17.83 -11.82 -0.27
CA LEU A 202 18.58 -11.18 0.83
C LEU A 202 20.05 -10.86 0.51
N ASN A 203 20.73 -11.73 -0.23
CA ASN A 203 22.15 -11.59 -0.52
C ASN A 203 22.48 -10.44 -1.50
N ASN A 204 21.50 -9.97 -2.29
CA ASN A 204 21.69 -8.95 -3.34
C ASN A 204 20.82 -7.70 -3.15
N ARG A 205 20.03 -7.66 -2.06
CA ARG A 205 18.93 -6.71 -1.84
C ARG A 205 19.38 -5.23 -1.76
N TYR A 206 20.59 -4.96 -1.30
CA TYR A 206 21.10 -3.59 -1.07
C TYR A 206 22.07 -3.16 -2.16
N THR A 207 21.57 -3.06 -3.39
CA THR A 207 22.31 -2.62 -4.57
C THR A 207 21.45 -1.70 -5.43
N ASP A 208 22.08 -0.83 -6.23
CA ASP A 208 21.38 0.02 -7.22
C ASP A 208 20.51 -0.84 -8.17
N ALA A 209 20.96 -2.03 -8.54
CA ALA A 209 20.21 -2.96 -9.39
C ALA A 209 18.96 -3.52 -8.70
N SER A 210 19.06 -3.92 -7.43
CA SER A 210 17.91 -4.40 -6.65
C SER A 210 16.91 -3.27 -6.39
N LEU A 211 17.40 -2.05 -6.12
CA LEU A 211 16.58 -0.85 -5.99
C LEU A 211 15.78 -0.58 -7.27
N MET A 212 16.44 -0.59 -8.43
CA MET A 212 15.76 -0.42 -9.72
C MET A 212 14.75 -1.54 -9.99
N GLY A 213 15.07 -2.78 -9.61
CA GLY A 213 14.16 -3.92 -9.72
C GLY A 213 12.86 -3.72 -8.93
N VAL A 214 12.96 -3.42 -7.63
CA VAL A 214 11.77 -3.21 -6.78
C VAL A 214 10.99 -1.97 -7.19
N ILE A 215 11.65 -0.90 -7.62
CA ILE A 215 10.96 0.29 -8.16
C ILE A 215 10.19 -0.06 -9.43
N THR A 216 10.77 -0.87 -10.31
CA THR A 216 10.11 -1.33 -11.54
C THR A 216 8.87 -2.16 -11.23
N ASP A 217 8.99 -3.11 -10.30
CA ASP A 217 7.86 -3.94 -9.87
C ASP A 217 6.73 -3.07 -9.27
N ILE A 218 7.05 -2.19 -8.32
CA ILE A 218 6.07 -1.28 -7.70
C ILE A 218 5.41 -0.39 -8.76
N TYR A 219 6.20 0.15 -9.70
CA TYR A 219 5.69 1.00 -10.76
C TYR A 219 4.70 0.24 -11.64
N ILE A 220 5.02 -0.98 -12.08
CA ILE A 220 4.11 -1.79 -12.91
C ILE A 220 2.87 -2.21 -12.10
N LEU A 221 3.01 -2.64 -10.84
CA LEU A 221 1.88 -2.95 -9.95
C LEU A 221 0.94 -1.75 -9.76
N SER A 222 1.46 -0.52 -9.86
CA SER A 222 0.62 0.69 -9.81
C SER A 222 -0.18 0.96 -11.11
N LYS A 223 0.06 0.20 -12.18
CA LYS A 223 -0.55 0.39 -13.51
C LYS A 223 -1.48 -0.74 -13.94
N VAL A 224 -1.55 -1.84 -13.19
CA VAL A 224 -2.44 -2.97 -13.50
C VAL A 224 -3.91 -2.62 -13.32
N ASP A 225 -4.84 -3.43 -13.82
CA ASP A 225 -6.28 -3.18 -13.70
C ASP A 225 -6.84 -3.68 -12.36
N TYR A 226 -6.18 -4.67 -11.76
CA TYR A 226 -6.53 -5.23 -10.46
C TYR A 226 -5.29 -5.82 -9.78
N LEU A 227 -5.23 -5.74 -8.45
CA LEU A 227 -4.07 -6.19 -7.67
C LEU A 227 -4.45 -7.39 -6.79
N VAL A 228 -3.72 -8.50 -6.87
CA VAL A 228 -3.86 -9.63 -5.94
C VAL A 228 -2.53 -9.81 -5.21
N CYS A 229 -2.54 -9.75 -3.88
CA CYS A 229 -1.30 -9.78 -3.12
C CYS A 229 -1.51 -10.15 -1.65
N THR A 230 -0.46 -9.98 -0.85
CA THR A 230 -0.53 -9.91 0.61
C THR A 230 -0.28 -8.47 1.06
N PHE A 231 -1.22 -7.88 1.82
CA PHE A 231 -1.04 -6.55 2.40
C PHE A 231 -0.16 -6.53 3.64
N SER A 232 0.30 -7.68 4.15
CA SER A 232 1.47 -7.70 5.05
C SER A 232 2.74 -7.13 4.36
N SER A 233 2.84 -7.27 3.03
CA SER A 233 3.95 -6.77 2.21
C SER A 233 3.84 -5.27 1.89
N GLN A 234 4.84 -4.50 2.33
CA GLN A 234 4.95 -3.07 2.00
C GLN A 234 5.03 -2.81 0.49
N VAL A 235 5.63 -3.72 -0.28
CA VAL A 235 5.72 -3.61 -1.75
C VAL A 235 4.32 -3.59 -2.37
N CYS A 236 3.43 -4.48 -1.89
CA CYS A 236 2.05 -4.47 -2.38
C CYS A 236 1.32 -3.18 -1.97
N ARG A 237 1.46 -2.75 -0.71
CA ARG A 237 0.80 -1.52 -0.23
C ARG A 237 1.24 -0.28 -1.01
N MET A 238 2.53 -0.16 -1.33
CA MET A 238 3.03 0.93 -2.18
C MET A 238 2.46 0.87 -3.60
N GLY A 239 2.41 -0.33 -4.20
CA GLY A 239 1.77 -0.55 -5.49
C GLY A 239 0.29 -0.14 -5.47
N TYR A 240 -0.42 -0.48 -4.39
CA TYR A 240 -1.81 -0.07 -4.16
C TYR A 240 -1.94 1.46 -3.99
N GLU A 241 -1.15 2.08 -3.11
CA GLU A 241 -1.21 3.51 -2.79
C GLU A 241 -0.96 4.41 -4.03
N LEU A 242 -0.01 4.03 -4.89
CA LEU A 242 0.30 4.78 -6.11
C LEU A 242 -0.82 4.77 -7.17
N ARG A 243 -1.77 3.82 -7.08
CA ARG A 243 -2.94 3.76 -7.98
C ARG A 243 -3.98 4.81 -7.63
N GLN A 244 -4.09 5.15 -6.35
CA GLN A 244 -5.21 5.91 -5.81
C GLN A 244 -5.29 7.34 -6.38
N PRO A 245 -4.19 8.12 -6.48
CA PRO A 245 -4.26 9.49 -7.02
C PRO A 245 -4.24 9.55 -8.56
N SER A 246 -4.41 8.42 -9.27
CA SER A 246 -4.26 8.36 -10.74
C SER A 246 -5.47 8.87 -11.55
N GLY A 247 -6.59 9.20 -10.89
CA GLY A 247 -7.78 9.82 -11.49
C GLY A 247 -9.01 8.91 -11.55
N SER A 248 -8.89 7.62 -11.23
CA SER A 248 -10.02 6.69 -11.03
C SER A 248 -10.13 6.24 -9.58
N ASP A 249 -11.34 5.86 -9.16
CA ASP A 249 -11.54 5.19 -7.87
C ASP A 249 -11.05 3.74 -7.95
N ASP A 250 -9.84 3.54 -7.44
CA ASP A 250 -9.14 2.26 -7.40
C ASP A 250 -9.11 1.65 -5.98
N GLY A 251 -9.81 2.26 -5.03
CA GLY A 251 -9.76 1.87 -3.62
C GLY A 251 -10.23 0.43 -3.38
N SER A 252 -11.15 -0.07 -4.21
CA SER A 252 -11.68 -1.44 -4.15
C SER A 252 -11.02 -2.41 -5.15
N LYS A 253 -10.07 -1.95 -5.98
CA LYS A 253 -9.46 -2.76 -7.05
C LYS A 253 -8.28 -3.60 -6.56
N PHE A 254 -8.50 -4.34 -5.49
CA PHE A 254 -7.53 -5.29 -4.97
C PHE A 254 -8.20 -6.51 -4.33
N HIS A 255 -7.42 -7.57 -4.15
CA HIS A 255 -7.68 -8.65 -3.22
C HIS A 255 -6.40 -8.95 -2.42
N SER A 256 -6.51 -8.92 -1.09
CA SER A 256 -5.41 -9.27 -0.19
C SER A 256 -5.68 -10.67 0.38
N LEU A 257 -4.67 -11.54 0.39
CA LEU A 257 -4.78 -12.88 0.96
C LEU A 257 -4.67 -12.91 2.49
N ASP A 258 -4.23 -11.81 3.10
CA ASP A 258 -4.01 -11.70 4.54
C ASP A 258 -4.63 -10.42 5.11
N ASP A 259 -3.83 -9.39 5.34
CA ASP A 259 -4.22 -8.18 6.05
C ASP A 259 -5.20 -7.34 5.22
N ILE A 260 -6.01 -6.54 5.93
CA ILE A 260 -6.62 -5.35 5.34
C ILE A 260 -5.53 -4.29 5.10
N TYR A 261 -5.85 -3.23 4.34
CA TYR A 261 -4.88 -2.14 4.17
C TYR A 261 -4.54 -1.51 5.53
N TYR A 262 -3.24 -1.29 5.77
CA TYR A 262 -2.75 -0.55 6.91
C TYR A 262 -1.47 0.22 6.57
N PHE A 263 -1.18 1.24 7.36
CA PHE A 263 0.06 1.99 7.33
C PHE A 263 0.83 1.76 8.64
N GLY A 264 2.12 1.48 8.55
CA GLY A 264 2.95 1.20 9.73
C GLY A 264 2.95 2.38 10.71
N GLY A 265 2.60 2.14 11.97
CA GLY A 265 2.52 3.18 13.00
C GLY A 265 1.22 4.00 13.01
N GLN A 266 0.24 3.66 12.16
CA GLN A 266 -1.07 4.31 12.10
C GLN A 266 -1.77 4.42 13.46
N GLN A 267 -2.73 5.34 13.53
CA GLN A 267 -3.71 5.37 14.61
C GLN A 267 -4.64 4.14 14.51
N ALA A 268 -5.33 3.84 15.60
CA ALA A 268 -6.27 2.73 15.62
C ALA A 268 -7.32 2.88 14.51
N HIS A 269 -7.45 1.83 13.70
CA HIS A 269 -8.48 1.70 12.68
C HIS A 269 -9.78 1.31 13.38
N GLU A 270 -10.73 2.23 13.40
CA GLU A 270 -12.04 2.03 14.00
C GLU A 270 -13.09 1.86 12.90
N VAL A 271 -14.09 1.04 13.19
CA VAL A 271 -15.33 0.95 12.43
C VAL A 271 -16.51 1.20 13.38
N VAL A 272 -17.63 1.67 12.85
CA VAL A 272 -18.86 1.89 13.61
C VAL A 272 -19.93 0.90 13.15
N ALA A 273 -20.58 0.25 14.11
CA ALA A 273 -21.70 -0.65 13.84
C ALA A 273 -22.92 0.13 13.33
N ILE A 274 -23.46 -0.31 12.20
CA ILE A 274 -24.67 0.23 11.56
C ILE A 274 -25.87 -0.72 11.67
N GLU A 275 -25.63 -1.95 12.12
CA GLU A 275 -26.66 -2.94 12.39
C GLU A 275 -26.34 -3.70 13.69
N ASP A 276 -27.37 -4.01 14.46
CA ASP A 276 -27.25 -4.87 15.64
C ASP A 276 -26.80 -6.29 15.24
N HIS A 277 -26.02 -6.93 16.12
CA HIS A 277 -25.65 -8.33 15.99
C HIS A 277 -25.63 -8.97 17.38
N VAL A 278 -26.29 -10.12 17.49
CA VAL A 278 -26.22 -10.97 18.67
C VAL A 278 -25.30 -12.13 18.34
N ALA A 279 -24.25 -12.31 19.14
CA ALA A 279 -23.27 -13.36 18.93
C ALA A 279 -23.94 -14.75 18.93
N GLN A 280 -23.68 -15.54 17.89
CA GLN A 280 -24.27 -16.88 17.74
C GLN A 280 -23.43 -17.97 18.41
N ASN A 281 -22.17 -17.68 18.72
CA ASN A 281 -21.23 -18.59 19.36
C ASN A 281 -20.21 -17.79 20.20
N ASN A 282 -19.28 -18.49 20.85
CA ASN A 282 -18.28 -17.90 21.73
C ASN A 282 -17.12 -17.20 21.00
N GLN A 283 -17.04 -17.28 19.67
CA GLN A 283 -16.04 -16.58 18.87
C GLN A 283 -16.56 -15.22 18.40
N GLU A 284 -17.89 -15.03 18.34
CA GLU A 284 -18.53 -13.79 17.90
C GLU A 284 -18.67 -12.76 19.03
N ILE A 285 -18.76 -11.48 18.64
CA ILE A 285 -19.04 -10.36 19.56
C ILE A 285 -20.39 -9.73 19.27
N ASP A 286 -21.11 -9.33 20.32
CA ASP A 286 -22.32 -8.54 20.16
C ASP A 286 -21.99 -7.14 19.61
N LEU A 287 -22.81 -6.67 18.67
CA LEU A 287 -22.79 -5.30 18.16
C LEU A 287 -24.12 -4.62 18.47
N LYS A 288 -24.04 -3.35 18.87
CA LYS A 288 -25.16 -2.41 18.90
C LYS A 288 -24.88 -1.26 17.96
N VAL A 289 -25.90 -0.78 17.25
CA VAL A 289 -25.76 0.40 16.38
C VAL A 289 -25.08 1.54 17.15
N GLY A 290 -24.02 2.11 16.57
CA GLY A 290 -23.19 3.15 17.17
C GLY A 290 -21.97 2.64 17.94
N ASP A 291 -21.83 1.33 18.18
CA ASP A 291 -20.62 0.77 18.79
C ASP A 291 -19.40 1.02 17.91
N LYS A 292 -18.32 1.50 18.53
CA LYS A 292 -16.99 1.51 17.89
C LYS A 292 -16.33 0.15 18.06
N VAL A 293 -15.69 -0.33 17.01
CA VAL A 293 -14.91 -1.57 17.01
C VAL A 293 -13.54 -1.28 16.45
N GLY A 294 -12.50 -1.58 17.24
CA GLY A 294 -11.12 -1.56 16.75
C GLY A 294 -10.90 -2.78 15.87
N ILE A 295 -10.80 -2.58 14.56
CA ILE A 295 -10.66 -3.69 13.61
C ILE A 295 -9.22 -4.20 13.59
N ALA A 296 -9.07 -5.52 13.65
CA ALA A 296 -7.78 -6.19 13.52
C ALA A 296 -7.55 -6.69 12.08
N GLY A 297 -8.62 -7.13 11.41
CA GLY A 297 -8.54 -7.61 10.03
C GLY A 297 -9.86 -8.14 9.50
N ASN A 298 -9.86 -8.55 8.24
CA ASN A 298 -10.96 -9.21 7.56
C ASN A 298 -10.54 -10.65 7.22
N HIS A 299 -11.38 -11.64 7.47
CA HIS A 299 -11.07 -13.04 7.17
C HIS A 299 -11.46 -13.44 5.74
N TRP A 300 -11.96 -12.50 4.94
CA TRP A 300 -12.38 -12.67 3.54
C TRP A 300 -13.47 -13.75 3.35
N ASN A 301 -14.23 -14.03 4.41
CA ASN A 301 -15.30 -15.05 4.46
C ASN A 301 -16.65 -14.50 4.93
N GLY A 302 -16.81 -13.17 4.91
CA GLY A 302 -17.99 -12.46 5.41
C GLY A 302 -17.89 -11.99 6.87
N TYR A 303 -16.84 -12.40 7.59
CA TYR A 303 -16.55 -11.95 8.96
C TYR A 303 -15.23 -11.18 9.05
N SER A 304 -15.23 -10.17 9.92
CA SER A 304 -14.05 -9.44 10.35
C SER A 304 -13.75 -9.75 11.81
N LYS A 305 -12.53 -9.51 12.26
CA LYS A 305 -12.12 -9.65 13.67
C LYS A 305 -11.80 -8.28 14.27
N GLY A 306 -12.20 -8.05 15.51
CA GLY A 306 -11.90 -6.81 16.21
C GLY A 306 -12.32 -6.82 17.68
N THR A 307 -12.12 -5.68 18.34
CA THR A 307 -12.50 -5.48 19.75
C THR A 307 -13.59 -4.42 19.84
N ASN A 308 -14.77 -4.78 20.33
CA ASN A 308 -15.85 -3.82 20.58
C ASN A 308 -15.48 -2.94 21.78
N ARG A 309 -15.43 -1.62 21.56
CA ARG A 309 -14.99 -0.65 22.58
C ARG A 309 -15.98 -0.49 23.74
N ARG A 310 -17.26 -0.84 23.55
CA ARG A 310 -18.29 -0.81 24.60
C ARG A 310 -18.20 -2.02 25.53
N THR A 311 -18.00 -3.22 24.98
CA THR A 311 -18.00 -4.47 25.75
C THR A 311 -16.61 -4.95 26.14
N TYR A 312 -15.56 -4.39 25.53
CA TYR A 312 -14.17 -4.83 25.61
C TYR A 312 -13.93 -6.28 25.20
N LYS A 313 -14.90 -6.91 24.51
CA LYS A 313 -14.75 -8.26 23.98
C LYS A 313 -14.08 -8.22 22.61
N GLU A 314 -13.13 -9.12 22.42
CA GLU A 314 -12.51 -9.42 21.13
C GLU A 314 -13.17 -10.65 20.51
N GLY A 315 -13.42 -10.61 19.21
CA GLY A 315 -13.94 -11.75 18.46
C GLY A 315 -14.29 -11.35 17.04
N VAL A 316 -15.04 -12.22 16.36
CA VAL A 316 -15.49 -12.00 14.98
C VAL A 316 -16.88 -11.37 14.92
N PHE A 317 -17.16 -10.67 13.83
CA PHE A 317 -18.46 -10.08 13.56
C PHE A 317 -18.69 -9.98 12.04
N PRO A 318 -19.94 -10.01 11.55
CA PRO A 318 -20.22 -9.91 10.12
C PRO A 318 -19.74 -8.57 9.55
N SER A 319 -18.88 -8.62 8.53
CA SER A 319 -18.18 -7.43 8.00
C SER A 319 -19.13 -6.38 7.42
N TYR A 320 -20.31 -6.79 6.93
CA TYR A 320 -21.28 -5.88 6.31
C TYR A 320 -22.04 -5.01 7.32
N LYS A 321 -21.98 -5.32 8.62
CA LYS A 321 -22.71 -4.61 9.69
C LYS A 321 -21.97 -3.39 10.23
N VAL A 322 -20.84 -3.03 9.64
CA VAL A 322 -20.01 -1.91 10.07
C VAL A 322 -19.62 -1.03 8.89
N VAL A 323 -19.30 0.23 9.18
CA VAL A 323 -18.69 1.18 8.22
C VAL A 323 -17.42 1.77 8.83
N ASN A 324 -16.47 2.18 7.99
CA ASN A 324 -15.24 2.79 8.47
C ASN A 324 -15.50 4.12 9.19
N ASP A 325 -14.87 4.29 10.36
CA ASP A 325 -14.86 5.55 11.12
C ASP A 325 -13.56 6.29 10.81
N TRP A 326 -13.51 6.93 9.64
CA TRP A 326 -12.33 7.64 9.18
C TRP A 326 -11.99 8.80 10.10
N ARG A 327 -10.77 8.80 10.61
CA ARG A 327 -10.28 9.88 11.45
C ARG A 327 -10.07 11.15 10.61
N ARG A 328 -10.32 12.29 11.23
CA ARG A 328 -10.10 13.61 10.63
C ARG A 328 -9.14 14.43 11.46
N PHE A 329 -8.38 15.29 10.79
CA PHE A 329 -7.55 16.29 11.44
C PHE A 329 -7.65 17.63 10.70
N ASN A 330 -7.46 18.73 11.42
CA ASN A 330 -7.37 20.04 10.79
C ASN A 330 -6.00 20.20 10.15
N PHE A 331 -5.95 20.41 8.83
CA PHE A 331 -4.70 20.67 8.12
C PHE A 331 -4.64 22.13 7.64
N GLU A 332 -4.13 23.01 8.51
CA GLU A 332 -4.12 24.46 8.28
C GLU A 332 -3.43 24.88 6.98
N ALA A 333 -2.41 24.14 6.54
CA ALA A 333 -1.68 24.43 5.30
C ALA A 333 -2.52 24.27 4.00
N LEU A 334 -3.75 23.76 4.09
CA LEU A 334 -4.70 23.70 2.97
C LEU A 334 -5.69 24.89 2.96
N LEU A 335 -5.65 25.76 3.96
CA LEU A 335 -6.52 26.93 4.10
C LEU A 335 -5.87 28.22 3.57
N ASP A 336 -4.56 28.18 3.30
CA ASP A 336 -3.75 29.26 2.70
C ASP A 336 -3.65 29.12 1.17
#